data_AF-A0AAE8NI47-F1
#
_entry.id   AF-A0AAE8NI47-F1
#
_cell.length_a   1.000
_cell.length_b   1.000
_cell.length_c   1.000
_cell.angle_alpha   90.00
_cell.angle_beta   90.00
_cell.angle_gamma   90.00
#
_symmetry.space_group_name_H-M   'P 1'
#
loop_
_entity.id
_entity.type
_entity.pdbx_description
1 polymer ?
#
loop_
_entity_poly.entity_id
_entity_poly.type
_entity_poly.pdbx_seq_one_letter_code
_entity_poly.pdbx_strand_id
1 'polypeptide(L)'
;MTVEQFEETRPAGERGTPTDDVSAWQAQALSPVVNLRDTGRFLQVLEALGCSLAVSRRPSGVAVIGVDDGVPTLSACLLPRSMGMAVSGNRLAVATMHELMVFANVSTLAPRSPLRPDHYDAMFVPRMSYYTVDLDLHDMAFDKHVLLAVNTRYSCICVIDGYFNFTPIRQPRPREDDEPANAVEQA
;
A
#
# COMPACT_ATOMS: atom_id res chain seq x y z
N MET A 1 11.04 48.51 22.32
CA MET A 1 9.81 47.96 21.73
C MET A 1 9.38 46.80 22.59
N THR A 2 8.28 46.99 23.30
CA THR A 2 7.72 46.11 24.33
C THR A 2 7.06 44.91 23.66
N VAL A 3 7.42 43.70 24.08
CA VAL A 3 6.69 42.47 23.74
C VAL A 3 5.78 42.19 24.93
N GLU A 4 4.48 42.38 24.75
CA GLU A 4 3.50 42.11 25.79
C GLU A 4 3.34 40.60 26.00
N GLN A 5 3.51 40.18 27.26
CA GLN A 5 3.17 38.86 27.74
C GLN A 5 1.66 38.82 28.02
N PHE A 6 0.95 37.89 27.38
CA PHE A 6 -0.40 37.51 27.79
C PHE A 6 -0.32 36.37 28.80
N GLU A 7 -0.61 36.69 30.06
CA GLU A 7 -0.77 35.75 31.16
C GLU A 7 -2.27 35.42 31.27
N GLU A 8 -2.69 34.24 30.80
CA GLU A 8 -4.07 33.76 30.96
C GLU A 8 -4.13 32.77 32.13
N THR A 9 -4.45 33.29 33.32
CA THR A 9 -4.84 32.47 34.47
C THR A 9 -6.25 31.90 34.24
N ARG A 10 -6.38 30.58 34.08
CA ARG A 10 -7.67 29.86 34.22
C ARG A 10 -7.71 29.08 35.54
N PRO A 11 -8.83 29.12 36.29
CA PRO A 11 -8.93 28.42 37.57
C PRO A 11 -9.01 26.90 37.37
N ALA A 12 -8.49 26.17 38.36
CA ALA A 12 -8.47 24.71 38.40
C ALA A 12 -9.90 24.15 38.43
N GLY A 13 -10.35 23.64 37.28
CA GLY A 13 -11.53 22.78 37.14
C GLY A 13 -11.07 21.40 36.67
N GLU A 14 -11.50 20.39 37.42
CA GLU A 14 -11.31 18.93 37.27
C GLU A 14 -10.90 18.44 35.86
N ARG A 15 -9.66 17.93 35.75
CA ARG A 15 -9.23 17.10 34.62
C ARG A 15 -9.83 15.71 34.78
N GLY A 16 -10.96 15.47 34.15
CA GLY A 16 -11.33 14.12 33.73
C GLY A 16 -10.23 13.59 32.81
N THR A 17 -9.68 12.43 33.13
CA THR A 17 -8.80 11.67 32.23
C THR A 17 -9.56 11.37 30.94
N PRO A 18 -9.05 11.70 29.74
CA PRO A 18 -9.57 11.13 28.50
C PRO A 18 -9.16 9.66 28.46
N THR A 19 -9.94 8.81 29.13
CA THR A 19 -9.80 7.35 29.10
C THR A 19 -10.26 6.82 27.75
N ASP A 20 -9.31 6.26 27.00
CA ASP A 20 -9.38 5.07 26.14
C ASP A 20 -10.43 4.92 25.01
N ASP A 21 -11.45 5.77 24.92
CA ASP A 21 -12.57 5.55 23.97
C ASP A 21 -12.26 5.87 22.52
N VAL A 22 -11.23 6.69 22.24
CA VAL A 22 -10.85 7.06 20.85
C VAL A 22 -10.23 5.87 20.11
N SER A 23 -9.61 4.93 20.84
CA SER A 23 -8.88 3.78 20.29
C SER A 23 -9.81 2.69 19.74
N ALA A 24 -10.94 2.45 20.41
CA ALA A 24 -11.88 1.38 20.07
C ALA A 24 -12.68 1.69 18.79
N TRP A 25 -13.03 2.96 18.55
CA TRP A 25 -13.77 3.37 17.36
C TRP A 25 -12.89 3.36 16.09
N GLN A 26 -11.59 3.67 16.23
CA GLN A 26 -10.62 3.52 15.14
C GLN A 26 -10.37 2.04 14.79
N ALA A 27 -10.30 1.15 15.78
CA ALA A 27 -10.07 -0.28 15.56
C ALA A 27 -11.27 -0.98 14.84
N GLN A 28 -12.50 -0.59 15.18
CA GLN A 28 -13.71 -1.17 14.58
C GLN A 28 -13.99 -0.67 13.15
N ALA A 29 -13.66 0.59 12.84
CA ALA A 29 -13.90 1.20 11.54
C ALA A 29 -12.88 0.83 10.45
N LEU A 30 -11.71 0.27 10.84
CA LEU A 30 -10.58 0.00 9.95
C LEU A 30 -10.29 -1.48 9.72
N SER A 31 -11.16 -2.39 10.16
CA SER A 31 -11.05 -3.81 9.84
C SER A 31 -11.83 -4.11 8.56
N PRO A 32 -11.19 -4.12 7.36
CA PRO A 32 -11.87 -4.61 6.17
C PRO A 32 -12.26 -6.07 6.42
N VAL A 33 -13.54 -6.33 6.65
CA VAL A 33 -14.06 -7.69 6.79
C VAL A 33 -13.89 -8.38 5.45
N VAL A 34 -12.86 -9.21 5.34
CA VAL A 34 -12.68 -10.15 4.24
C VAL A 34 -13.01 -11.52 4.81
N ASN A 35 -14.08 -12.12 4.29
CA ASN A 35 -14.45 -13.48 4.63
C ASN A 35 -13.61 -14.44 3.77
N LEU A 36 -12.76 -15.23 4.42
CA LEU A 36 -11.95 -16.25 3.77
C LEU A 36 -12.63 -17.61 3.97
N ARG A 37 -12.95 -18.30 2.88
CA ARG A 37 -13.48 -19.66 2.89
C ARG A 37 -12.64 -20.51 1.97
N ASP A 38 -11.97 -21.51 2.51
CA ASP A 38 -11.33 -22.56 1.72
C ASP A 38 -12.37 -23.62 1.32
N THR A 39 -12.29 -24.08 0.09
CA THR A 39 -13.20 -25.08 -0.49
C THR A 39 -12.45 -26.25 -1.12
N GLY A 40 -11.14 -26.38 -0.92
CA GLY A 40 -10.40 -27.49 -1.51
C GLY A 40 -8.93 -27.57 -1.12
N ARG A 41 -8.06 -27.53 -2.14
CA ARG A 41 -6.62 -27.78 -1.98
C ARG A 41 -5.79 -26.50 -1.94
N PHE A 42 -6.43 -25.33 -1.91
CA PHE A 42 -5.71 -24.07 -2.07
C PHE A 42 -4.74 -23.82 -0.92
N LEU A 43 -5.15 -24.05 0.33
CA LEU A 43 -4.27 -23.90 1.49
C LEU A 43 -3.11 -24.91 1.46
N GLN A 44 -3.38 -26.16 1.06
CA GLN A 44 -2.33 -27.18 0.89
C GLN A 44 -1.29 -26.77 -0.15
N VAL A 45 -1.71 -26.09 -1.23
CA VAL A 45 -0.79 -25.59 -2.24
C VAL A 45 0.05 -24.43 -1.71
N LEU A 46 -0.54 -23.48 -0.99
CA LEU A 46 0.22 -22.38 -0.36
C LEU A 46 1.26 -22.90 0.63
N GLU A 47 0.86 -23.85 1.48
CA GLU A 47 1.73 -24.50 2.47
C GLU A 47 2.86 -25.30 1.78
N ALA A 48 2.54 -26.10 0.76
CA ALA A 48 3.54 -26.85 0.00
C ALA A 48 4.53 -25.96 -0.77
N LEU A 49 4.10 -24.77 -1.21
CA LEU A 49 4.96 -23.78 -1.86
C LEU A 49 5.72 -22.90 -0.86
N GLY A 50 5.37 -22.93 0.43
CA GLY A 50 5.93 -22.04 1.46
C GLY A 50 5.73 -20.56 1.13
N CYS A 51 4.58 -20.20 0.55
CA CYS A 51 4.32 -18.84 0.09
C CYS A 51 2.99 -18.27 0.62
N SER A 52 2.90 -16.94 0.60
CA SER A 52 1.67 -16.20 0.87
C SER A 52 1.14 -15.56 -0.40
N LEU A 53 -0.18 -15.40 -0.49
CA LEU A 53 -0.84 -14.72 -1.59
C LEU A 53 -1.24 -13.31 -1.18
N ALA A 54 -0.71 -12.30 -1.86
CA ALA A 54 -1.16 -10.93 -1.73
C ALA A 54 -2.17 -10.58 -2.84
N VAL A 55 -3.28 -9.93 -2.46
CA VAL A 55 -4.40 -9.62 -3.35
C VAL A 55 -4.83 -8.18 -3.15
N SER A 56 -4.92 -7.40 -4.23
CA SER A 56 -5.54 -6.07 -4.20
C SER A 56 -7.07 -6.18 -4.33
N ARG A 57 -7.79 -5.33 -3.60
CA ARG A 57 -9.25 -5.30 -3.55
C ARG A 57 -9.76 -3.97 -4.10
N ARG A 58 -10.82 -4.04 -4.90
CA ARG A 58 -11.61 -2.87 -5.30
C ARG A 58 -12.79 -2.66 -4.33
N PRO A 59 -13.08 -1.42 -3.88
CA PRO A 59 -12.47 -0.18 -4.32
C PRO A 59 -11.11 0.13 -3.67
N SER A 60 -10.80 -0.45 -2.50
CA SER A 60 -9.55 -0.20 -1.77
C SER A 60 -9.15 -1.40 -0.91
N GLY A 61 -7.85 -1.56 -0.69
CA GLY A 61 -7.28 -2.49 0.27
C GLY A 61 -6.41 -3.58 -0.35
N VAL A 62 -5.41 -4.01 0.39
CA VAL A 62 -4.60 -5.19 0.07
C VAL A 62 -4.79 -6.21 1.19
N ALA A 63 -5.03 -7.47 0.81
CA ALA A 63 -5.09 -8.60 1.71
C ALA A 63 -3.90 -9.54 1.44
N VAL A 64 -3.28 -10.03 2.50
CA VAL A 64 -2.27 -11.09 2.45
C VAL A 64 -2.86 -12.33 3.11
N ILE A 65 -2.89 -13.42 2.35
CA ILE A 65 -3.44 -14.71 2.75
C ILE A 65 -2.26 -15.67 2.89
N GLY A 66 -2.14 -16.27 4.07
CA GLY A 66 -1.14 -17.29 4.37
C GLY A 66 -1.79 -18.54 4.96
N VAL A 67 -0.94 -19.47 5.39
CA VAL A 67 -1.35 -20.72 6.06
C VAL A 67 -0.41 -20.94 7.23
N ASP A 68 -0.98 -21.30 8.37
CA ASP A 68 -0.29 -21.66 9.61
C ASP A 68 -0.86 -22.99 10.10
N ASP A 69 -0.07 -24.08 10.00
CA ASP A 69 -0.49 -25.45 10.32
C ASP A 69 -1.86 -25.84 9.72
N GLY A 70 -2.04 -25.62 8.42
CA GLY A 70 -3.30 -25.86 7.71
C GLY A 70 -4.45 -24.89 8.02
N VAL A 71 -4.26 -23.94 8.93
CA VAL A 71 -5.24 -22.89 9.25
C VAL A 71 -4.97 -21.65 8.39
N PRO A 72 -5.96 -21.12 7.67
CA PRO A 72 -5.75 -19.92 6.86
C PRO A 72 -5.51 -18.70 7.74
N THR A 73 -4.50 -17.91 7.39
CA THR A 73 -4.22 -16.60 8.00
C THR A 73 -4.58 -15.49 7.03
N LEU A 74 -5.06 -14.37 7.57
CA LEU A 74 -5.45 -13.19 6.80
C LEU A 74 -4.97 -11.94 7.52
N SER A 75 -4.22 -11.13 6.79
CA SER A 75 -3.89 -9.76 7.18
C SER A 75 -4.38 -8.81 6.10
N ALA A 76 -4.89 -7.65 6.48
CA ALA A 76 -5.40 -6.68 5.51
C ALA A 76 -4.99 -5.26 5.90
N CYS A 77 -4.64 -4.46 4.90
CA CYS A 77 -4.29 -3.07 5.02
C CYS A 77 -5.16 -2.23 4.09
N LEU A 78 -5.67 -1.10 4.57
CA LEU A 78 -6.45 -0.18 3.74
C LEU A 78 -5.51 0.69 2.91
N LEU A 79 -5.45 0.43 1.61
CA LEU A 79 -4.73 1.22 0.62
C LEU A 79 -5.72 1.75 -0.43
N PRO A 80 -5.91 3.08 -0.53
CA PRO A 80 -6.90 3.68 -1.42
C PRO A 80 -6.68 3.30 -2.89
N ARG A 81 -7.68 2.71 -3.56
CA ARG A 81 -7.59 2.32 -4.97
C ARG A 81 -6.31 1.55 -5.30
N SER A 82 -5.99 0.54 -4.50
CA SER A 82 -4.89 -0.38 -4.78
C SER A 82 -5.16 -1.17 -6.06
N MET A 83 -4.30 -1.03 -7.07
CA MET A 83 -4.46 -1.70 -8.37
C MET A 83 -3.28 -2.62 -8.66
N GLY A 84 -2.13 -2.05 -9.01
CA GLY A 84 -0.92 -2.82 -9.29
C GLY A 84 -0.09 -3.17 -8.08
N MET A 85 0.61 -4.30 -8.16
CA MET A 85 1.53 -4.77 -7.14
C MET A 85 2.77 -5.39 -7.78
N ALA A 86 3.94 -5.23 -7.13
CA ALA A 86 5.17 -5.92 -7.52
C ALA A 86 5.90 -6.41 -6.28
N VAL A 87 6.56 -7.57 -6.39
CA VAL A 87 7.41 -8.12 -5.32
C VAL A 87 8.81 -8.36 -5.86
N SER A 88 9.82 -7.99 -5.08
CA SER A 88 11.24 -8.27 -5.39
C SER A 88 12.00 -8.50 -4.10
N GLY A 89 12.26 -9.78 -3.78
CA GLY A 89 12.86 -10.20 -2.52
C GLY A 89 12.03 -9.68 -1.34
N ASN A 90 12.66 -8.88 -0.46
CA ASN A 90 12.03 -8.30 0.72
C ASN A 90 11.29 -6.99 0.45
N ARG A 91 10.95 -6.67 -0.81
CA ARG A 91 10.25 -5.43 -1.16
C ARG A 91 8.91 -5.74 -1.81
N LEU A 92 7.91 -4.96 -1.43
CA LEU A 92 6.58 -4.98 -2.01
C LEU A 92 6.26 -3.55 -2.46
N ALA A 93 5.90 -3.38 -3.73
CA ALA A 93 5.34 -2.13 -4.22
C ALA A 93 3.82 -2.29 -4.40
N VAL A 94 3.07 -1.25 -4.05
CA VAL A 94 1.62 -1.17 -4.28
C VAL A 94 1.32 0.19 -4.92
N ALA A 95 0.69 0.15 -6.09
CA ALA A 95 0.14 1.34 -6.73
C ALA A 95 -1.24 1.65 -6.14
N THR A 96 -1.40 2.88 -5.68
CA THR A 96 -2.65 3.43 -5.15
C THR A 96 -3.20 4.49 -6.12
N MET A 97 -4.26 5.20 -5.73
CA MET A 97 -4.86 6.25 -6.57
C MET A 97 -3.88 7.37 -6.96
N HIS A 98 -3.03 7.81 -6.03
CA HIS A 98 -2.17 9.00 -6.20
C HIS A 98 -0.72 8.77 -5.81
N GLU A 99 -0.42 7.59 -5.28
CA GLU A 99 0.89 7.24 -4.76
C GLU A 99 1.30 5.84 -5.21
N LEU A 100 2.60 5.66 -5.41
CA LEU A 100 3.23 4.35 -5.41
C LEU A 100 3.92 4.16 -4.05
N MET A 101 3.42 3.22 -3.25
CA MET A 101 4.00 2.90 -1.95
C MET A 101 4.95 1.69 -2.05
N VAL A 102 6.15 1.81 -1.50
CA VAL A 102 7.13 0.72 -1.38
C VAL A 102 7.30 0.35 0.08
N PHE A 103 7.05 -0.92 0.36
CA PHE A 103 7.20 -1.56 1.65
C PHE A 103 8.46 -2.44 1.65
N ALA A 104 9.07 -2.57 2.82
CA ALA A 104 10.14 -3.54 3.05
C ALA A 104 9.72 -4.53 4.15
N ASN A 105 10.01 -5.81 3.93
CA ASN A 105 9.85 -6.84 4.94
C ASN A 105 10.90 -6.63 6.05
N VAL A 106 10.42 -6.55 7.28
CA VAL A 106 11.23 -6.45 8.50
C VAL A 106 10.93 -7.67 9.35
N SER A 107 11.59 -8.79 9.04
CA SER A 107 11.37 -10.07 9.72
C SER A 107 11.64 -10.00 11.24
N THR A 108 12.50 -9.10 11.71
CA THR A 108 12.74 -8.91 13.15
C THR A 108 11.54 -8.34 13.91
N LEU A 109 10.58 -7.73 13.20
CA LEU A 109 9.35 -7.20 13.80
C LEU A 109 8.19 -8.19 13.76
N ALA A 110 8.21 -9.17 12.85
CA ALA A 110 7.10 -10.11 12.68
C ALA A 110 6.81 -10.94 13.97
N PRO A 111 7.82 -11.50 14.68
CA PRO A 111 7.60 -12.16 15.97
C PRO A 111 7.12 -11.21 17.07
N ARG A 112 7.41 -9.91 16.94
CA ARG A 112 7.05 -8.87 17.91
C ARG A 112 5.74 -8.17 17.58
N SER A 113 4.91 -8.77 16.72
CA SER A 113 3.62 -8.19 16.36
C SER A 113 2.74 -8.01 17.60
N PRO A 114 2.26 -6.78 17.90
CA PRO A 114 1.49 -6.51 19.12
C PRO A 114 0.12 -7.20 19.11
N LEU A 115 -0.40 -7.53 17.94
CA LEU A 115 -1.69 -8.21 17.77
C LEU A 115 -1.58 -9.71 18.06
N ARG A 116 -0.49 -10.34 17.59
CA ARG A 116 -0.24 -11.78 17.69
C ARG A 116 1.27 -12.03 17.73
N PRO A 117 1.87 -12.08 18.92
CA PRO A 117 3.28 -12.44 19.07
C PRO A 117 3.58 -13.81 18.45
N ASP A 118 4.75 -13.96 17.84
CA ASP A 118 5.26 -15.21 17.25
C ASP A 118 4.35 -15.90 16.21
N HIS A 119 3.42 -15.16 15.58
CA HIS A 119 2.48 -15.72 14.61
C HIS A 119 2.82 -15.42 13.13
N TYR A 120 3.55 -14.34 12.87
CA TYR A 120 3.91 -13.92 11.51
C TYR A 120 5.40 -14.11 11.25
N ASP A 121 5.75 -14.55 10.04
CA ASP A 121 7.12 -14.72 9.55
C ASP A 121 7.66 -13.46 8.83
N ALA A 122 6.75 -12.64 8.29
CA ALA A 122 7.06 -11.41 7.58
C ALA A 122 6.18 -10.23 8.04
N MET A 123 6.77 -9.03 8.06
CA MET A 123 6.07 -7.79 8.35
C MET A 123 6.52 -6.71 7.38
N PHE A 124 5.64 -6.31 6.47
CA PHE A 124 5.91 -5.28 5.47
C PHE A 124 5.62 -3.89 6.04
N VAL A 125 6.67 -3.08 6.17
CA VAL A 125 6.59 -1.72 6.70
C VAL A 125 6.83 -0.72 5.57
N PRO A 126 6.02 0.36 5.44
CA PRO A 126 6.25 1.40 4.45
C PRO A 126 7.65 2.01 4.58
N ARG A 127 8.36 2.18 3.47
CA ARG A 127 9.70 2.79 3.42
C ARG A 127 9.78 3.99 2.49
N MET A 128 9.03 3.98 1.40
CA MET A 128 8.98 5.07 0.42
C MET A 128 7.57 5.23 -0.11
N SER A 129 7.18 6.48 -0.39
CA SER A 129 5.97 6.81 -1.16
C SER A 129 6.37 7.79 -2.25
N TYR A 130 6.08 7.43 -3.50
CA TYR A 130 6.20 8.33 -4.64
C TYR A 130 4.82 8.92 -4.92
N TYR A 131 4.72 10.24 -4.93
CA TYR A 131 3.49 10.92 -5.34
C TYR A 131 3.48 10.99 -6.87
N THR A 132 2.61 10.19 -7.50
CA THR A 132 2.61 10.00 -8.96
C THR A 132 1.45 10.71 -9.64
N VAL A 133 0.52 11.30 -8.87
CA VAL A 133 -0.79 11.75 -9.38
C VAL A 133 -1.59 10.53 -9.89
N ASP A 134 -2.73 10.78 -10.53
CA ASP A 134 -3.63 9.75 -11.07
C ASP A 134 -3.07 9.18 -12.38
N LEU A 135 -2.25 8.13 -12.30
CA LEU A 135 -1.62 7.46 -13.46
C LEU A 135 -2.28 6.13 -13.86
N ASP A 136 -3.20 5.63 -13.04
CA ASP A 136 -3.79 4.29 -13.19
C ASP A 136 -2.74 3.17 -13.44
N LEU A 137 -1.85 2.96 -12.46
CA LEU A 137 -0.80 1.93 -12.55
C LEU A 137 -1.35 0.55 -12.18
N HIS A 138 -1.21 -0.44 -13.10
CA HIS A 138 -1.85 -1.76 -12.95
C HIS A 138 -0.90 -2.95 -12.84
N ASP A 139 0.16 -2.98 -13.64
CA ASP A 139 1.16 -4.04 -13.59
C ASP A 139 2.52 -3.39 -13.38
N MET A 140 3.34 -3.99 -12.53
CA MET A 140 4.59 -3.39 -12.09
C MET A 140 5.68 -4.43 -11.92
N ALA A 141 6.91 -4.02 -12.17
CA ALA A 141 8.10 -4.82 -11.91
C ALA A 141 9.20 -3.94 -11.32
N PHE A 142 9.94 -4.48 -10.38
CA PHE A 142 11.17 -3.83 -9.92
C PHE A 142 12.27 -4.04 -10.94
N ASP A 143 12.94 -2.95 -11.34
CA ASP A 143 14.25 -3.00 -11.98
C ASP A 143 15.28 -2.36 -11.04
N LYS A 144 16.04 -3.20 -10.33
CA LYS A 144 16.99 -2.78 -9.29
C LYS A 144 16.32 -1.87 -8.24
N HIS A 145 16.51 -0.55 -8.34
CA HIS A 145 16.01 0.46 -7.41
C HIS A 145 14.82 1.24 -7.95
N VAL A 146 14.51 1.10 -9.24
CA VAL A 146 13.37 1.78 -9.88
C VAL A 146 12.22 0.81 -10.10
N LEU A 147 11.04 1.36 -10.35
CA LEU A 147 9.85 0.59 -10.71
C LEU A 147 9.47 0.86 -12.16
N LEU A 148 9.29 -0.22 -12.91
CA LEU A 148 8.65 -0.21 -14.20
C LEU A 148 7.16 -0.44 -13.99
N ALA A 149 6.31 0.37 -14.61
CA ALA A 149 4.86 0.26 -14.46
C ALA A 149 4.14 0.41 -15.79
N VAL A 150 3.03 -0.31 -15.95
CA VAL A 150 2.06 -0.08 -17.02
C VAL A 150 1.12 1.05 -16.58
N ASN A 151 1.23 2.19 -17.26
CA ASN A 151 0.41 3.38 -17.06
C ASN A 151 -0.69 3.38 -18.12
N THR A 152 -1.91 3.00 -17.71
CA THR A 152 -3.05 2.87 -18.63
C THR A 152 -3.64 4.23 -19.00
N ARG A 153 -3.51 5.24 -18.13
CA ARG A 153 -4.01 6.60 -18.43
C ARG A 153 -3.26 7.25 -19.57
N TYR A 154 -1.94 7.04 -19.64
CA TYR A 154 -1.07 7.61 -20.67
C TYR A 154 -0.65 6.58 -21.73
N SER A 155 -1.27 5.40 -21.73
CA SER A 155 -1.02 4.31 -22.68
C SER A 155 0.48 4.00 -22.87
N CYS A 156 1.23 3.87 -21.77
CA CYS A 156 2.68 3.68 -21.84
C CYS A 156 3.22 2.73 -20.76
N ILE A 157 4.44 2.26 -20.98
CA ILE A 157 5.29 1.72 -19.92
C ILE A 157 6.15 2.87 -19.41
N CYS A 158 6.16 3.11 -18.10
CA CYS A 158 6.92 4.17 -17.47
C CYS A 158 7.85 3.67 -16.37
N VAL A 159 8.86 4.49 -16.04
CA VAL A 159 9.69 4.37 -14.84
C VAL A 159 9.12 5.28 -13.75
N ILE A 160 9.11 4.79 -12.52
CA ILE A 160 8.96 5.57 -11.29
C ILE A 160 10.29 5.52 -10.54
N ASP A 161 11.00 6.64 -10.53
CA ASP A 161 12.33 6.81 -9.90
C ASP A 161 12.38 7.92 -8.83
N GLY A 162 11.30 8.71 -8.70
CA GLY A 162 11.15 9.77 -7.72
C GLY A 162 11.66 11.15 -8.14
N TYR A 163 12.19 11.30 -9.35
CA TYR A 163 12.56 12.63 -9.88
C TYR A 163 11.39 13.35 -10.55
N PHE A 164 10.52 12.58 -11.21
CA PHE A 164 9.30 13.05 -11.86
C PHE A 164 8.10 12.20 -11.40
N ASN A 165 6.88 12.64 -11.74
CA ASN A 165 5.68 11.83 -11.49
C ASN A 165 5.78 10.45 -12.17
N PHE A 166 6.30 10.44 -13.41
CA PHE A 166 6.72 9.24 -14.14
C PHE A 166 7.59 9.62 -15.34
N THR A 167 8.38 8.68 -15.86
CA THR A 167 9.13 8.85 -17.11
C THR A 167 8.73 7.76 -18.12
N PRO A 168 8.12 8.09 -19.28
CA PRO A 168 7.73 7.08 -20.26
C PRO A 168 8.95 6.46 -20.94
N ILE A 169 8.95 5.12 -21.06
CA ILE A 169 10.00 4.34 -21.75
C ILE A 169 9.51 3.92 -23.14
N ARG A 170 8.25 3.51 -23.21
CA ARG A 170 7.65 2.97 -24.42
C ARG A 170 6.19 3.38 -24.51
N GLN A 171 5.83 4.01 -25.62
CA GLN A 171 4.46 4.17 -26.06
C GLN A 171 4.26 3.33 -27.32
N PRO A 172 3.11 2.65 -27.48
CA PRO A 172 2.74 2.10 -28.77
C PRO A 172 2.61 3.25 -29.77
N ARG A 173 2.95 3.01 -31.04
CA ARG A 173 2.71 4.02 -32.08
C ARG A 173 1.19 4.20 -32.20
N PRO A 174 0.70 5.45 -32.30
CA PRO A 174 -0.68 5.69 -32.70
C PRO A 174 -0.97 4.93 -33.99
N ARG A 175 -2.20 4.42 -34.14
CA ARG A 175 -2.62 3.91 -35.45
C ARG A 175 -2.56 5.08 -36.43
N GLU A 176 -2.28 4.82 -37.71
CA GLU A 176 -2.21 5.88 -38.73
C GLU A 176 -3.53 6.68 -38.85
N ASP A 177 -4.63 6.13 -38.32
CA ASP A 177 -5.96 6.73 -38.29
C ASP A 177 -6.26 7.56 -37.02
N ASP A 178 -5.35 7.59 -36.04
CA ASP A 178 -5.54 8.35 -34.79
C ASP A 178 -5.12 9.82 -35.02
N GLU A 179 -6.06 10.75 -34.92
CA GLU A 179 -5.76 12.20 -34.93
C GLU A 179 -4.77 12.54 -33.80
N PRO A 180 -3.78 13.42 -34.02
CA PRO A 180 -2.80 13.74 -32.99
C PRO A 180 -3.50 14.43 -31.80
N ALA A 181 -3.63 13.70 -30.70
CA ALA A 181 -4.06 14.28 -29.43
C ALA A 181 -3.02 15.31 -28.98
N ASN A 182 -3.47 16.55 -28.85
CA ASN A 182 -2.73 17.73 -28.40
C ASN A 182 -1.63 17.39 -27.37
N ALA A 183 -0.38 17.40 -27.82
CA ALA A 183 0.79 17.39 -26.96
C ALA A 183 0.94 18.77 -26.31
N VAL A 184 0.17 19.04 -25.26
CA VAL A 184 0.41 20.18 -24.36
C VAL A 184 1.33 19.71 -23.24
N GLU A 185 2.61 20.00 -23.45
CA GLU A 185 3.56 20.54 -22.46
C GLU A 185 3.43 20.03 -21.02
N GLN A 186 4.33 19.14 -20.60
CA GLN A 186 4.72 19.01 -19.19
C GLN A 186 6.24 19.05 -19.09
N ALA A 187 6.72 20.20 -18.60
CA ALA A 187 8.04 20.42 -18.02
C ALA A 187 7.96 20.22 -16.49
#